data_AF-A0A661ZPK0-F1
#
_entry.id   AF-A0A661ZPK0-F1
#
_cell.length_a   1.000
_cell.length_b   1.000
_cell.length_c   1.000
_cell.angle_alpha   90.00
_cell.angle_beta   90.00
_cell.angle_gamma   90.00
#
_symmetry.space_group_name_H-M   'P 1'
#
loop_
_entity.id
_entity.type
_entity.pdbx_description
1 polymer ?
#
loop_
_entity_poly.entity_id
_entity_poly.type
_entity_poly.pdbx_seq_one_letter_code
_entity_poly.pdbx_strand_id
1 'polypeptide(L)'
;METMDINARKYKLISKVMHIENEFNVQLIENFFEKITHKSNYQEESINKIVKPMRKNISISDIKIEQKYHGIDFDSFNKLIEEINVQEPLTELLNIN
;
A
#
# COMPACT_ATOMS: atom_id res chain seq x y z
N MET A 1 8.65 -26.85 32.97
CA MET A 1 8.87 -26.62 31.53
C MET A 1 7.86 -25.57 31.11
N GLU A 2 8.27 -24.31 30.97
CA GLU A 2 7.35 -23.25 30.53
C GLU A 2 6.94 -23.53 29.08
N THR A 3 5.65 -23.77 28.86
CA THR A 3 5.07 -23.90 27.52
C THR A 3 5.11 -22.53 26.87
N MET A 4 6.15 -22.29 26.08
CA MET A 4 6.31 -21.07 25.29
C MET A 4 5.09 -20.88 24.38
N ASP A 5 4.48 -19.70 24.45
CA ASP A 5 3.28 -19.35 23.67
C ASP A 5 3.48 -19.65 22.17
N ILE A 6 2.43 -20.18 21.54
CA ILE A 6 2.49 -20.62 20.15
C ILE A 6 2.78 -19.45 19.20
N ASN A 7 2.31 -18.24 19.52
CA ASN A 7 2.59 -17.06 18.70
C ASN A 7 4.05 -16.62 18.86
N ALA A 8 4.58 -16.63 20.08
CA ALA A 8 6.00 -16.38 20.32
C ALA A 8 6.90 -17.35 19.53
N ARG A 9 6.50 -18.63 19.42
CA ARG A 9 7.23 -19.62 18.62
C ARG A 9 7.17 -19.33 17.12
N LYS A 10 6.03 -18.85 16.61
CA LYS A 10 5.87 -18.43 15.20
C LYS A 10 6.73 -17.21 14.87
N TYR A 11 6.74 -16.18 15.72
CA TYR A 11 7.58 -15.00 15.50
C TYR A 11 9.07 -15.35 15.43
N LYS A 12 9.54 -16.22 16.34
CA LYS A 12 10.93 -16.71 16.31
C LYS A 12 11.26 -17.44 15.01
N LEU A 13 10.30 -18.16 14.43
CA LEU A 13 10.49 -18.85 13.15
C LEU A 13 10.59 -17.84 12.00
N ILE A 14 9.70 -16.85 11.94
CA ILE A 14 9.74 -15.78 10.94
C ILE A 14 11.09 -15.04 10.99
N SER A 15 11.54 -14.65 12.19
CA SER A 15 12.83 -13.98 12.35
C SER A 15 13.98 -14.84 11.82
N LYS A 16 13.97 -16.15 12.05
CA LYS A 16 15.01 -17.05 11.54
C LYS A 16 15.00 -17.12 10.01
N VAL A 17 13.82 -17.24 9.40
CA VAL A 17 13.66 -17.28 7.94
C VAL A 17 14.16 -15.98 7.30
N MET A 18 13.89 -14.82 7.92
CA MET A 18 14.35 -13.52 7.41
C MET A 18 15.88 -13.37 7.30
N HIS A 19 16.67 -14.14 8.05
CA HIS A 19 18.13 -14.08 8.01
C HIS A 19 18.75 -15.09 7.03
N ILE A 20 17.93 -15.85 6.29
CA ILE A 20 18.41 -16.80 5.29
C ILE A 20 18.64 -16.06 3.98
N GLU A 21 19.89 -15.95 3.57
CA GLU A 21 20.28 -15.29 2.30
C GLU A 21 20.27 -16.25 1.11
N ASN A 22 20.26 -17.56 1.37
CA ASN A 22 20.34 -18.60 0.34
C ASN A 22 18.94 -19.03 -0.12
N GLU A 23 18.62 -18.79 -1.39
CA GLU A 23 17.33 -19.09 -2.02
C GLU A 23 16.94 -20.57 -1.96
N PHE A 24 17.90 -21.48 -2.15
CA PHE A 24 17.64 -22.93 -2.07
C PHE A 24 17.17 -23.36 -0.67
N ASN A 25 17.75 -22.77 0.38
CA ASN A 25 17.32 -23.03 1.75
C ASN A 25 15.92 -22.47 2.04
N VAL A 26 15.55 -21.34 1.44
CA VAL A 26 14.19 -20.80 1.52
C VAL A 26 13.20 -21.75 0.84
N GLN A 27 13.52 -22.22 -0.37
CA GLN A 27 12.68 -23.16 -1.12
C GLN A 27 12.43 -24.48 -0.37
N LEU A 28 13.45 -25.01 0.31
CA LEU A 28 13.31 -26.22 1.13
C LEU A 28 12.33 -26.01 2.29
N ILE A 29 12.34 -24.83 2.90
CA ILE A 29 11.43 -24.47 4.00
C ILE A 29 10.00 -24.31 3.49
N GLU A 30 9.80 -23.67 2.34
CA GLU A 30 8.49 -23.55 1.68
C GLU A 30 7.88 -24.91 1.41
N ASN A 31 8.63 -25.81 0.75
CA ASN A 31 8.20 -27.17 0.46
C ASN A 31 7.87 -27.97 1.74
N PHE A 32 8.58 -27.69 2.84
CA PHE A 32 8.29 -28.32 4.13
C PHE A 32 7.00 -27.78 4.74
N PHE A 33 6.74 -26.48 4.64
CA PHE A 33 5.48 -25.90 5.11
C PHE A 33 4.29 -26.42 4.34
N GLU A 34 4.36 -26.50 3.00
CA GLU A 34 3.29 -27.05 2.16
C GLU A 34 2.89 -28.48 2.55
N LYS A 35 3.89 -29.30 2.92
CA LYS A 35 3.67 -30.68 3.38
C LYS A 35 3.01 -30.77 4.75
N ILE A 36 3.15 -29.74 5.59
CA ILE A 36 2.58 -29.72 6.94
C ILE A 36 1.21 -29.07 6.96
N THR A 37 0.94 -28.11 6.07
CA THR A 37 -0.32 -27.38 5.99
C THR A 37 -1.38 -28.07 5.14
N HIS A 38 -1.18 -29.33 4.74
CA HIS A 38 -2.17 -30.13 4.01
C HIS A 38 -3.57 -29.97 4.63
N LYS A 39 -4.50 -29.35 3.87
CA LYS A 39 -5.95 -29.17 4.16
C LYS A 39 -6.43 -28.02 5.06
N SER A 40 -5.65 -27.00 5.41
CA SER A 40 -6.32 -25.74 5.80
C SER A 40 -6.62 -24.94 4.55
N ASN A 41 -7.86 -24.43 4.42
CA ASN A 41 -8.29 -23.42 3.44
C ASN A 41 -7.54 -22.08 3.59
N TYR A 42 -6.23 -22.12 3.84
CA TYR A 42 -5.34 -21.00 3.63
C TYR A 42 -5.21 -20.88 2.11
N GLN A 43 -6.27 -20.34 1.50
CA GLN A 43 -6.12 -19.66 0.23
C GLN A 43 -5.03 -18.63 0.51
N GLU A 44 -3.85 -18.83 -0.08
CA GLU A 44 -2.99 -17.73 -0.41
C GLU A 44 -3.87 -16.68 -1.09
N GLU A 45 -4.46 -15.77 -0.30
CA GLU A 45 -4.79 -14.45 -0.78
C GLU A 45 -3.45 -13.87 -1.20
N SER A 46 -3.17 -14.14 -2.46
CA SER A 46 -1.82 -14.35 -2.93
C SER A 46 -1.00 -13.15 -2.52
N ILE A 47 0.16 -13.36 -1.89
CA ILE A 47 1.11 -12.27 -1.66
C ILE A 47 1.38 -11.55 -3.00
N ASN A 48 1.25 -12.25 -4.13
CA ASN A 48 1.22 -11.70 -5.49
C ASN A 48 0.14 -10.63 -5.78
N LYS A 49 -0.98 -10.62 -5.07
CA LYS A 49 -2.00 -9.55 -5.12
C LYS A 49 -1.59 -8.32 -4.31
N ILE A 50 -0.81 -8.52 -3.24
CA ILE A 50 -0.35 -7.46 -2.32
C ILE A 50 0.94 -6.82 -2.85
N VAL A 51 1.85 -7.63 -3.38
CA VAL A 51 3.10 -7.22 -4.00
C VAL A 51 2.83 -6.93 -5.47
N LYS A 52 2.18 -5.79 -5.75
CA LYS A 52 2.20 -5.25 -7.12
C LYS A 52 3.63 -4.76 -7.38
N PRO A 53 4.32 -5.25 -8.43
CA PRO A 53 5.62 -4.70 -8.79
C PRO A 53 5.49 -3.19 -9.04
N MET A 54 6.47 -2.40 -8.59
CA MET A 54 6.54 -0.97 -8.92
C MET A 54 6.45 -0.82 -10.44
N ARG A 55 5.40 -0.13 -10.93
CA ARG A 55 5.23 0.11 -12.36
C ARG A 55 6.42 0.94 -12.84
N LYS A 56 7.15 0.46 -13.85
CA LYS A 56 8.27 1.19 -14.45
C LYS A 56 7.83 2.52 -15.05
N ASN A 57 6.60 2.58 -15.56
CA ASN A 57 5.96 3.77 -16.10
C ASN A 57 4.50 3.80 -15.63
N ILE A 58 4.02 4.98 -15.24
CA ILE A 58 2.62 5.22 -14.92
C ILE A 58 2.14 6.41 -15.76
N SER A 59 1.03 6.26 -16.48
CA SER A 59 0.46 7.38 -17.23
C SER A 59 -0.44 8.23 -16.36
N ILE A 60 -0.63 9.51 -16.73
CA ILE A 60 -1.55 10.42 -16.05
C ILE A 60 -2.99 9.86 -16.07
N SER A 61 -3.36 9.16 -17.14
CA SER A 61 -4.67 8.51 -17.27
C SER A 61 -4.85 7.40 -16.24
N ASP A 62 -3.81 6.59 -16.00
CA ASP A 62 -3.85 5.52 -14.98
C ASP A 62 -4.04 6.10 -13.59
N ILE A 63 -3.35 7.21 -13.28
CA ILE A 63 -3.46 7.91 -12.00
C ILE A 63 -4.88 8.43 -11.78
N LYS A 64 -5.48 9.07 -12.81
CA LYS A 64 -6.86 9.60 -12.72
C LYS A 64 -7.88 8.51 -12.44
N ILE A 65 -7.74 7.34 -13.05
CA ILE A 65 -8.64 6.19 -12.85
C ILE A 65 -8.47 5.63 -11.43
N GLU A 66 -7.24 5.40 -10.99
CA GLU A 66 -6.96 4.81 -9.67
C GLU A 66 -7.37 5.72 -8.52
N GLN A 67 -7.13 7.03 -8.65
CA GLN A 67 -7.51 8.02 -7.64
C GLN A 67 -9.00 8.39 -7.69
N LYS A 68 -9.76 7.83 -8.66
CA LYS A 68 -11.14 8.25 -8.96
C LYS A 68 -11.23 9.78 -9.02
N TYR A 69 -10.27 10.41 -9.72
CA TYR A 69 -10.17 11.86 -9.77
C TYR A 69 -11.38 12.42 -10.53
N HIS A 70 -12.32 12.99 -9.79
CA HIS A 70 -13.35 13.86 -10.33
C HIS A 70 -12.72 15.25 -10.28
N GLY A 71 -12.43 15.84 -11.44
CA GLY A 71 -11.91 17.20 -11.49
C GLY A 71 -12.79 18.15 -10.67
N ILE A 72 -12.20 19.24 -10.18
CA ILE A 72 -12.99 20.28 -9.53
C ILE A 72 -13.97 20.80 -10.58
N ASP A 73 -15.27 20.76 -10.27
CA ASP A 73 -16.29 21.39 -11.09
C ASP A 73 -16.11 22.91 -10.98
N PHE A 74 -15.54 23.49 -12.03
CA PHE A 74 -15.12 24.88 -12.06
C PHE A 74 -16.30 25.83 -11.83
N ASP A 75 -17.49 25.46 -12.30
CA ASP A 75 -18.71 26.25 -12.13
C ASP A 75 -19.15 26.26 -10.67
N SER A 76 -19.11 25.11 -9.98
CA SER A 76 -19.41 25.02 -8.55
C SER A 76 -18.35 25.72 -7.70
N PHE A 77 -17.08 25.64 -8.08
CA PHE A 77 -15.98 26.31 -7.39
C PHE A 77 -16.07 27.83 -7.50
N ASN A 78 -16.39 28.37 -8.68
CA ASN A 78 -16.57 29.81 -8.87
C ASN A 78 -17.78 30.34 -8.09
N LYS A 79 -18.89 29.61 -8.08
CA LYS A 79 -20.04 29.97 -7.22
C LYS A 79 -19.64 30.03 -5.76
N LEU A 80 -18.85 29.07 -5.28
CA LEU A 80 -18.35 29.08 -3.91
C LEU A 80 -17.44 30.29 -3.64
N ILE A 81 -16.59 30.70 -4.59
CA ILE A 81 -15.76 31.90 -4.45
C ILE A 81 -16.62 33.17 -4.37
N GLU A 82 -17.63 33.27 -5.25
CA GLU A 82 -18.57 34.39 -5.23
C GLU A 82 -19.37 34.45 -3.92
N GLU A 83 -19.81 33.30 -3.40
CA GLU A 83 -20.52 33.19 -2.12
C GLU A 83 -19.63 33.53 -0.92
N ILE A 84 -18.38 33.10 -0.92
CA ILE A 84 -17.42 33.40 0.16
C ILE A 84 -16.98 34.87 0.08
N ASN A 85 -17.18 35.55 -1.07
CA ASN A 85 -16.85 36.95 -1.32
C ASN A 85 -15.44 37.29 -0.80
N VAL A 86 -14.46 36.45 -1.15
CA VAL A 86 -13.06 36.64 -0.77
C VAL A 86 -12.56 37.88 -1.49
N GLN A 87 -12.54 39.01 -0.79
CA GLN A 87 -11.98 40.26 -1.28
C GLN A 87 -10.58 40.42 -0.69
N GLU A 88 -9.57 39.98 -1.44
CA GLU A 88 -8.20 40.41 -1.17
C GLU A 88 -7.95 41.78 -1.82
N PRO A 89 -7.40 42.77 -1.10
CA PRO A 89 -7.00 44.02 -1.68
C PRO A 89 -5.97 43.77 -2.79
N LEU A 90 -6.19 44.33 -3.97
CA LEU A 90 -5.28 44.16 -5.13
C LEU A 90 -3.81 44.50 -4.78
N THR A 91 -3.62 45.43 -3.85
CA THR A 91 -2.31 45.84 -3.31
C THR A 91 -1.57 44.74 -2.56
N GLU A 92 -2.26 43.80 -1.92
CA GLU A 92 -1.63 42.67 -1.23
C GLU A 92 -1.17 41.60 -2.22
N LEU A 93 -1.92 41.36 -3.29
CA LEU A 93 -1.55 40.44 -4.38
C LEU A 93 -0.31 40.92 -5.16
N LEU A 94 -0.20 42.23 -5.38
CA LEU A 94 0.91 42.85 -6.13
C LEU A 94 2.17 43.08 -5.29
N ASN A 95 2.10 42.87 -3.98
CA ASN A 95 3.25 43.01 -3.06
C ASN A 95 4.08 41.72 -2.92
N ILE A 96 3.82 40.71 -3.76
CA ILE A 96 4.72 39.57 -3.93
C ILE A 96 5.87 40.03 -4.85
N ASN A 97 6.84 40.74 -4.26
CA ASN A 97 8.20 40.91 -4.80
C ASN A 97 9.12 39.83 -4.22
#